data_AF-J9T3N4-F1
#
_entry.id   AF-J9T3N4-F1
#
_cell.length_a   1.000
_cell.length_b   1.000
_cell.length_c   1.000
_cell.angle_alpha   90.00
_cell.angle_beta   90.00
_cell.angle_gamma   90.00
#
_symmetry.space_group_name_H-M   'P 1'
#
loop_
_entity.id
_entity.type
_entity.pdbx_description
1 polymer ?
#
loop_
_entity_poly.entity_id
_entity_poly.type
_entity_poly.pdbx_seq_one_letter_code
_entity_poly.pdbx_strand_id
1 'polypeptide(L)'
;YWHYHDHVVGTDHGTEGSRNGLYVPVIVRRKRDVLPDATHTTVFNVMTINIRKRHTAPDYECTVHDRVEIVMITHGEYYHTFHMHGHRWTDNRTGILTGSDDPTGFYDIMITGLADSFGFQIIAAEVVDAGARMYHCHVQSH
;
A
#
# COMPACT_ATOMS: atom_id res chain seq x y z
N TYR A 1 -1.14 5.01 9.11
CA TYR A 1 -1.79 5.22 7.81
C TYR A 1 -3.26 4.87 7.98
N TRP A 2 -4.16 5.64 7.37
CA TRP A 2 -5.61 5.50 7.54
C TRP A 2 -6.27 5.64 6.17
N HIS A 3 -7.59 5.46 6.12
CA HIS A 3 -8.40 5.74 4.93
C HIS A 3 -9.78 6.26 5.32
N TYR A 4 -10.47 6.88 4.37
CA TYR A 4 -11.90 7.14 4.45
C TYR A 4 -12.62 6.37 3.36
N HIS A 5 -13.89 6.05 3.58
CA HIS A 5 -14.76 5.49 2.55
C HIS A 5 -16.23 5.84 2.81
N ASP A 6 -17.06 5.67 1.78
CA ASP A 6 -18.52 5.75 1.90
C ASP A 6 -19.08 4.63 2.79
N HIS A 7 -20.18 4.91 3.49
CA HIS A 7 -20.81 3.95 4.41
C HIS A 7 -22.32 3.75 4.15
N VAL A 8 -22.88 4.32 3.08
CA VAL A 8 -24.34 4.31 2.87
C VAL A 8 -24.79 3.97 1.45
N VAL A 9 -23.89 3.95 0.47
CA VAL A 9 -24.24 3.60 -0.92
C VAL A 9 -24.35 2.08 -1.04
N GLY A 10 -25.54 1.62 -1.43
CA GLY A 10 -25.90 0.23 -1.66
C GLY A 10 -26.33 -0.54 -0.40
N THR A 11 -25.60 -0.39 0.71
CA THR A 11 -25.93 -1.01 2.00
C THR A 11 -25.65 -0.05 3.17
N ASP A 12 -26.13 -0.38 4.36
CA ASP A 12 -25.79 0.35 5.61
C ASP A 12 -24.30 0.30 5.99
N HIS A 13 -23.48 -0.41 5.19
CA HIS A 13 -22.03 -0.49 5.33
C HIS A 13 -21.29 -0.03 4.06
N GLY A 14 -21.97 0.69 3.15
CA GLY A 14 -21.35 1.31 1.97
C GLY A 14 -20.77 0.32 0.96
N THR A 15 -21.30 -0.91 0.87
CA THR A 15 -20.70 -1.98 0.05
C THR A 15 -20.56 -1.56 -1.42
N GLU A 16 -21.57 -0.92 -2.00
CA GLU A 16 -21.49 -0.46 -3.39
C GLU A 16 -20.64 0.80 -3.51
N GLY A 17 -20.65 1.68 -2.51
CA GLY A 17 -19.78 2.86 -2.47
C GLY A 17 -18.30 2.47 -2.54
N SER A 18 -17.86 1.59 -1.65
CA SER A 18 -16.49 1.06 -1.67
C SER A 18 -16.19 0.29 -2.95
N ARG A 19 -17.12 -0.56 -3.44
CA ARG A 19 -16.93 -1.28 -4.70
C ARG A 19 -16.71 -0.34 -5.90
N ASN A 20 -17.39 0.80 -5.90
CA ASN A 20 -17.36 1.80 -6.97
C ASN A 20 -16.32 2.91 -6.76
N GLY A 21 -15.51 2.84 -5.71
CA GLY A 21 -14.35 3.73 -5.57
C GLY A 21 -14.48 4.90 -4.63
N LEU A 22 -15.51 4.92 -3.79
CA LEU A 22 -15.64 5.94 -2.76
C LEU A 22 -14.74 5.61 -1.57
N TYR A 23 -13.43 5.62 -1.80
CA TYR A 23 -12.40 5.48 -0.79
C TYR A 23 -11.17 6.30 -1.17
N VAL A 24 -10.45 6.87 -0.19
CA VAL A 24 -9.11 7.44 -0.45
C VAL A 24 -8.21 7.33 0.80
N PRO A 25 -6.87 7.51 0.66
CA PRO A 25 -5.95 7.45 1.79
C PRO A 25 -6.02 8.68 2.69
N VAL A 26 -5.67 8.49 3.96
CA VAL A 26 -5.45 9.55 4.94
C VAL A 26 -4.15 9.29 5.69
N ILE A 27 -3.23 10.25 5.66
CA ILE A 27 -1.97 10.17 6.39
C ILE A 27 -1.97 11.25 7.48
N VAL A 28 -1.90 10.81 8.73
CA VAL A 28 -1.69 11.71 9.88
C VAL A 28 -0.25 11.54 10.33
N ARG A 29 0.56 12.60 10.17
CA ARG A 29 1.98 12.58 10.49
C ARG A 29 2.22 13.04 11.92
N ARG A 30 3.08 12.33 12.65
CA ARG A 30 3.67 12.80 13.91
C ARG A 30 4.71 13.88 13.58
N LYS A 31 4.91 14.83 14.50
CA LYS A 31 6.01 15.79 14.42
C LYS A 31 7.33 15.04 14.18
N ARG A 32 8.08 15.44 13.15
CA ARG A 32 9.35 14.84 12.67
C ARG A 32 9.23 13.50 11.95
N ASP A 33 8.03 13.06 11.59
CA ASP A 33 7.93 11.99 10.59
C ASP A 33 8.63 12.42 9.30
N VAL A 34 9.42 11.51 8.73
CA VAL A 34 10.13 11.75 7.47
C VAL A 34 9.10 11.94 6.37
N LEU A 35 9.30 12.97 5.55
CA LEU A 35 8.46 13.24 4.39
C LEU A 35 9.05 12.53 3.16
N PRO A 36 8.21 11.94 2.31
CA PRO A 36 8.65 11.36 1.06
C PRO A 36 8.78 12.42 -0.04
N ASP A 37 9.48 12.06 -1.12
CA ASP A 37 9.51 12.82 -2.36
C ASP A 37 8.19 12.65 -3.13
N ALA A 38 7.62 11.44 -3.08
CA ALA A 38 6.31 11.13 -3.66
C ALA A 38 5.52 10.13 -2.80
N THR A 39 4.20 10.28 -2.77
CA THR A 39 3.27 9.33 -2.15
C THR A 39 2.39 8.70 -3.22
N HIS A 40 2.37 7.38 -3.28
CA HIS A 40 1.48 6.60 -4.14
C HIS A 40 0.50 5.79 -3.30
N THR A 41 -0.71 5.60 -3.82
CA THR A 41 -1.75 4.83 -3.12
C THR A 41 -2.16 3.63 -3.95
N THR A 42 -2.06 2.46 -3.34
CA THR A 42 -2.46 1.19 -3.91
C THR A 42 -3.60 0.62 -3.10
N VAL A 43 -4.77 0.51 -3.72
CA VAL A 43 -5.95 -0.11 -3.10
C VAL A 43 -6.26 -1.41 -3.80
N PHE A 44 -6.17 -2.52 -3.07
CA PHE A 44 -6.78 -3.77 -3.51
C PHE A 44 -8.27 -3.69 -3.21
N ASN A 45 -9.10 -3.68 -4.25
CA ASN A 45 -10.56 -3.64 -4.12
C ASN A 45 -11.14 -4.82 -4.90
N VAL A 46 -11.66 -5.81 -4.18
CA VAL A 46 -12.08 -7.09 -4.77
C VAL A 46 -10.92 -7.69 -5.57
N MET A 47 -10.98 -7.79 -6.90
CA MET A 47 -9.92 -8.33 -7.76
C MET A 47 -9.25 -7.24 -8.61
N THR A 48 -9.31 -5.99 -8.16
CA THR A 48 -8.78 -4.83 -8.88
C THR A 48 -7.77 -4.08 -8.05
N ILE A 49 -6.87 -3.38 -8.74
CA ILE A 49 -5.99 -2.38 -8.14
C ILE A 49 -6.52 -1.02 -8.56
N ASN A 50 -6.94 -0.19 -7.60
CA ASN A 50 -7.52 1.13 -7.86
C ASN A 50 -8.64 1.11 -8.93
N ILE A 51 -9.49 0.07 -8.92
CA ILE A 51 -10.63 -0.13 -9.86
C ILE A 51 -10.18 -0.22 -11.33
N ARG A 52 -8.90 -0.47 -11.57
CA ARG A 52 -8.39 -0.70 -12.91
C ARG A 52 -8.73 -2.11 -13.38
N LYS A 53 -8.85 -2.26 -14.70
CA LYS A 53 -9.05 -3.58 -15.32
C LYS A 53 -7.82 -4.45 -15.05
N ARG A 54 -8.01 -5.76 -15.13
CA ARG A 54 -6.91 -6.74 -14.97
C ARG A 54 -5.74 -6.38 -15.89
N HIS A 55 -4.51 -6.48 -15.36
CA HIS A 55 -3.27 -6.13 -16.07
C HIS A 55 -3.16 -4.67 -16.54
N THR A 56 -3.92 -3.76 -15.91
CA THR A 56 -3.83 -2.30 -16.14
C THR A 56 -3.70 -1.53 -14.82
N ALA A 57 -3.16 -2.19 -13.80
CA ALA A 57 -2.79 -1.55 -12.54
C ALA A 57 -1.85 -0.36 -12.81
N PRO A 58 -1.89 0.69 -11.99
CA PRO A 58 -1.03 1.84 -12.21
C PRO A 58 0.44 1.47 -12.03
N ASP A 59 1.27 1.90 -12.97
CA ASP A 59 2.72 1.94 -12.78
C ASP A 59 3.08 3.20 -11.97
N TYR A 60 4.07 3.07 -11.11
CA TYR A 60 4.65 4.20 -10.37
C TYR A 60 6.09 4.39 -10.82
N GLU A 61 6.40 5.60 -11.27
CA GLU A 61 7.75 5.98 -11.69
C GLU A 61 8.46 6.73 -10.56
N CYS A 62 9.72 6.39 -10.34
CA CYS A 62 10.62 7.06 -9.40
C CYS A 62 12.05 7.00 -9.92
N THR A 63 12.89 7.90 -9.45
CA THR A 63 14.33 7.88 -9.68
C THR A 63 15.01 7.03 -8.62
N VAL A 64 16.11 6.37 -8.98
CA VAL A 64 16.95 5.67 -8.02
C VAL A 64 17.33 6.63 -6.89
N HIS A 65 17.15 6.17 -5.64
CA HIS A 65 17.30 6.90 -4.39
C HIS A 65 16.20 7.89 -4.00
N ASP A 66 15.11 8.02 -4.77
CA ASP A 66 13.93 8.73 -4.31
C ASP A 66 13.34 8.04 -3.07
N ARG A 67 12.89 8.84 -2.11
CA ARG A 67 12.10 8.38 -0.97
C ARG A 67 10.64 8.29 -1.38
N VAL A 68 10.18 7.06 -1.62
CA VAL A 68 8.81 6.80 -2.08
C VAL A 68 7.97 6.28 -0.93
N GLU A 69 6.81 6.90 -0.70
CA GLU A 69 5.81 6.44 0.27
C GLU A 69 4.69 5.67 -0.43
N ILE A 70 4.38 4.48 0.06
CA ILE A 70 3.24 3.69 -0.39
C ILE A 70 2.19 3.68 0.72
N VAL A 71 0.96 4.06 0.38
CA VAL A 71 -0.23 3.79 1.20
C VAL A 71 -0.96 2.60 0.60
N MET A 72 -1.09 1.53 1.36
CA MET A 72 -1.77 0.31 0.94
C MET A 72 -3.09 0.19 1.71
N ILE A 73 -4.19 0.03 0.99
CA ILE A 73 -5.53 -0.15 1.55
C ILE A 73 -6.16 -1.39 0.91
N THR A 74 -6.96 -2.14 1.67
CA THR A 74 -7.72 -3.27 1.14
C THR A 74 -9.22 -3.10 1.38
N HIS A 75 -10.03 -3.32 0.34
CA HIS A 75 -11.50 -3.24 0.32
C HIS A 75 -12.08 -4.43 -0.45
N GLY A 76 -13.38 -4.68 -0.29
CA GLY A 76 -14.10 -5.74 -1.00
C GLY A 76 -14.40 -6.95 -0.13
N GLU A 77 -14.16 -8.16 -0.62
CA GLU A 77 -14.59 -9.42 0.00
C GLU A 77 -13.45 -10.43 0.20
N TYR A 78 -12.26 -10.14 -0.33
CA TYR A 78 -11.13 -11.07 -0.35
C TYR A 78 -10.01 -10.60 0.57
N TYR A 79 -9.29 -11.57 1.15
CA TYR A 79 -7.96 -11.29 1.68
C TYR A 79 -6.96 -11.26 0.52
N HIS A 80 -5.86 -10.55 0.73
CA HIS A 80 -4.77 -10.43 -0.23
C HIS A 80 -3.42 -10.56 0.49
N THR A 81 -2.36 -10.71 -0.29
CA THR A 81 -0.98 -10.55 0.19
C THR A 81 -0.27 -9.52 -0.69
N PHE A 82 -0.07 -8.30 -0.22
CA PHE A 82 0.64 -7.27 -0.97
C PHE A 82 2.14 -7.56 -0.96
N HIS A 83 2.74 -7.76 -2.13
CA HIS A 83 4.18 -8.02 -2.29
C HIS A 83 4.84 -7.02 -3.24
N MET A 84 6.09 -6.65 -2.96
CA MET A 84 6.88 -5.75 -3.80
C MET A 84 8.29 -6.29 -4.04
N HIS A 85 8.68 -6.40 -5.31
CA HIS A 85 9.97 -6.96 -5.70
C HIS A 85 11.12 -6.00 -5.38
N GLY A 86 12.24 -6.54 -4.89
CA GLY A 86 13.50 -5.81 -4.70
C GLY A 86 13.50 -4.77 -3.58
N HIS A 87 12.43 -4.68 -2.81
CA HIS A 87 12.26 -3.71 -1.73
C HIS A 87 11.64 -4.38 -0.50
N ARG A 88 11.88 -3.82 0.67
CA ARG A 88 11.34 -4.28 1.95
C ARG A 88 11.06 -3.10 2.85
N TRP A 89 10.21 -3.29 3.84
CA TRP A 89 9.87 -2.30 4.86
C TRP A 89 9.75 -2.97 6.22
N THR A 90 9.60 -2.19 7.29
CA THR A 90 9.33 -2.75 8.62
C THR A 90 7.85 -2.77 8.92
N ASP A 91 7.37 -3.80 9.62
CA ASP A 91 5.96 -3.87 10.04
C ASP A 91 5.70 -3.03 11.30
N ASN A 92 5.79 -1.71 11.14
CA ASN A 92 5.47 -0.74 12.18
C ASN A 92 4.72 0.46 11.58
N ARG A 93 4.41 1.45 12.43
CA ARG A 93 3.64 2.65 12.05
C ARG A 93 4.16 3.38 10.80
N THR A 94 5.48 3.42 10.58
CA THR A 94 6.11 4.22 9.52
C THR A 94 6.71 3.40 8.38
N GLY A 95 6.89 2.10 8.56
CA GLY A 95 7.64 1.27 7.60
C GLY A 95 9.15 1.46 7.65
N ILE A 96 9.65 2.13 8.68
CA ILE A 96 11.06 2.48 8.90
C ILE A 96 11.42 2.08 10.33
N LEU A 97 12.58 1.45 10.55
CA LEU A 97 13.11 1.21 11.90
C LEU A 97 13.27 2.53 12.65
N THR A 98 12.84 2.58 13.92
CA THR A 98 13.04 3.79 14.73
C THR A 98 14.48 3.97 15.21
N GLY A 99 15.28 2.90 15.16
CA GLY A 99 16.67 2.85 15.62
C GLY A 99 17.21 1.42 15.58
N SER A 100 18.46 1.23 15.99
CA SER A 100 19.12 -0.08 16.06
C SER A 100 18.52 -1.02 17.13
N ASP A 101 17.74 -0.47 18.04
CA ASP A 101 17.05 -1.15 19.13
C ASP A 101 15.59 -1.52 18.79
N ASP A 102 15.08 -1.10 17.64
CA ASP A 102 13.75 -1.48 17.16
C ASP A 102 13.73 -2.96 16.75
N PRO A 103 12.98 -3.83 17.44
CA PRO A 103 12.97 -5.27 17.16
C PRO A 103 12.09 -5.64 15.95
N THR A 104 11.45 -4.66 15.30
CA THR A 104 10.53 -4.91 14.20
C THR A 104 11.24 -5.58 13.03
N GLY A 105 10.69 -6.69 12.54
CA GLY A 105 11.22 -7.41 11.39
C GLY A 105 11.07 -6.64 10.07
N PHE A 106 11.84 -7.06 9.08
CA PHE A 106 11.67 -6.61 7.70
C PHE A 106 10.79 -7.58 6.91
N TYR A 107 9.90 -7.02 6.10
CA TYR A 107 8.97 -7.75 5.26
C TYR A 107 8.97 -7.14 3.85
N ASP A 108 8.77 -7.98 2.85
CA ASP A 108 8.48 -7.57 1.46
C ASP A 108 7.06 -7.98 1.05
N ILE A 109 6.32 -8.60 1.98
CA ILE A 109 4.99 -9.14 1.81
C ILE A 109 4.16 -8.96 3.08
N MET A 110 2.89 -8.62 2.93
CA MET A 110 1.95 -8.50 4.06
C MET A 110 0.58 -9.02 3.67
N ILE A 111 -0.01 -9.89 4.50
CA ILE A 111 -1.41 -10.28 4.36
C ILE A 111 -2.32 -9.11 4.77
N THR A 112 -3.38 -8.87 4.01
CA THR A 112 -4.34 -7.79 4.24
C THR A 112 -5.76 -8.28 4.07
N GLY A 113 -6.65 -7.81 4.94
CA GLY A 113 -8.08 -8.07 4.90
C GLY A 113 -8.89 -6.81 4.64
N LEU A 114 -10.21 -6.95 4.68
CA LEU A 114 -11.15 -5.88 4.42
C LEU A 114 -10.93 -4.72 5.41
N ALA A 115 -10.89 -3.49 4.88
CA ALA A 115 -10.67 -2.25 5.59
C ALA A 115 -9.29 -2.08 6.24
N ASP A 116 -8.35 -3.02 6.05
CA ASP A 116 -6.96 -2.83 6.49
C ASP A 116 -6.31 -1.68 5.72
N SER A 117 -5.53 -0.88 6.44
CA SER A 117 -4.63 0.11 5.84
C SER A 117 -3.30 0.16 6.56
N PHE A 118 -2.22 0.15 5.80
CA PHE A 118 -0.88 0.39 6.28
C PHE A 118 -0.12 1.24 5.27
N GLY A 119 1.12 1.57 5.59
CA GLY A 119 1.97 2.27 4.67
C GLY A 119 3.41 2.26 5.14
N PHE A 120 4.29 2.59 4.24
CA PHE A 120 5.72 2.53 4.46
C PHE A 120 6.43 3.45 3.49
N GLN A 121 7.70 3.75 3.80
CA GLN A 121 8.58 4.42 2.86
C GLN A 121 9.74 3.50 2.50
N ILE A 122 10.13 3.56 1.24
CA ILE A 122 11.33 2.91 0.72
C ILE A 122 12.28 3.96 0.15
N ILE A 123 13.55 3.60 0.05
CA ILE A 123 14.46 4.25 -0.88
C ILE A 123 14.41 3.43 -2.18
N ALA A 124 13.98 4.07 -3.28
CA ALA A 124 13.85 3.41 -4.57
C ALA A 124 15.20 2.83 -4.99
N ALA A 125 15.24 1.52 -5.24
CA ALA A 125 16.43 0.80 -5.65
C ALA A 125 17.62 0.98 -4.67
N GLU A 126 17.38 0.95 -3.36
CA GLU A 126 18.42 1.19 -2.33
C GLU A 126 19.63 0.26 -2.45
N VAL A 127 19.38 -1.03 -2.64
CA VAL A 127 20.40 -2.11 -2.68
C VAL A 127 20.29 -2.98 -3.94
N VAL A 128 19.54 -2.50 -4.93
CA VAL A 128 19.30 -3.18 -6.21
C VAL A 128 19.43 -2.17 -7.35
N ASP A 129 19.64 -2.62 -8.58
CA ASP A 129 19.73 -1.70 -9.72
C ASP A 129 18.36 -1.13 -10.13
N ALA A 130 18.39 -0.06 -10.94
CA ALA A 130 17.21 0.45 -11.63
C ALA A 130 16.52 -0.66 -12.46
N GLY A 131 15.19 -0.59 -12.56
CA GLY A 131 14.43 -1.51 -13.39
C GLY A 131 12.94 -1.52 -13.07
N ALA A 132 12.16 -2.23 -13.88
CA ALA A 132 10.75 -2.47 -13.63
C ALA A 132 10.59 -3.47 -12.47
N ARG A 133 10.22 -2.98 -11.29
CA ARG A 133 9.99 -3.79 -10.09
C ARG A 133 8.50 -4.01 -9.91
N MET A 134 8.09 -5.28 -9.94
CA MET A 134 6.67 -5.62 -9.80
C MET A 134 6.19 -5.38 -8.38
N TYR A 135 4.94 -4.94 -8.25
CA TYR A 135 4.14 -5.13 -7.05
C TYR A 135 2.86 -5.89 -7.46
N HIS A 136 2.43 -6.84 -6.65
CA HIS A 136 1.25 -7.64 -6.96
C HIS A 136 0.66 -8.28 -5.71
N CYS A 137 -0.57 -8.80 -5.84
CA CYS A 137 -1.10 -9.75 -4.88
C CYS A 137 -0.33 -11.08 -5.04
N HIS A 138 0.13 -11.69 -3.95
CA HIS A 138 0.86 -12.95 -4.00
C HIS A 138 -0.04 -14.19 -3.84
N VAL A 139 -1.36 -14.00 -3.70
CA VAL A 139 -2.31 -15.11 -3.88
C VAL A 139 -2.27 -15.49 -5.37
N GLN A 140 -1.84 -16.70 -5.68
CA GLN A 140 -1.42 -17.07 -7.05
C GLN A 140 -2.49 -16.89 -8.14
N SER A 141 -3.77 -17.00 -7.79
CA SER A 141 -4.88 -16.83 -8.74
C SER A 141 -5.35 -15.38 -8.90
N HIS A 142 -4.88 -14.47 -8.04
CA HIS A 142 -5.30 -13.07 -8.02
C HIS A 142 -4.62 -12.24 -9.11
#